data_AF-A0A2V9Z198-F1
#
_entry.id   AF-A0A2V9Z198-F1
#
_cell.length_a   1.000
_cell.length_b   1.000
_cell.length_c   1.000
_cell.angle_alpha   90.00
_cell.angle_beta   90.00
_cell.angle_gamma   90.00
#
_symmetry.space_group_name_H-M   'P 1'
#
loop_
_entity.id
_entity.type
_entity.pdbx_description
1 polymer ?
#
loop_
_entity_poly.entity_id
_entity_poly.type
_entity_poly.pdbx_seq_one_letter_code
_entity_poly.pdbx_strand_id
1 'polypeptide(L)'
;MKLYDWISGKSLLFPSRYVSREESIRRIPALKPEGLVGSVAYADGQFDDARYDIALIQTLTECGGEALNYARIVGFEKASDGRLMAAQVQDQISHRRLTVRARAFVNATGPFSDSIRQLASPGIEQRLRPTKGVHILLPVEGFCNGDALLIPKTDDGRVIFAIPWLDRLLVGTTDDEATLQDEMVVKREEAEYLLRHLNRYLAKPLTTDQIVSGFAGLRPLVSSAGARNTKKLIRDHEVELDKGTGLISVLGGKWTTYRAMAEDATNAVQQYLGGSVAKCIT
;
A
#
# COMPACT_ATOMS: atom_id res chain seq x y z
N MET A 1 3.11 -23.69 0.29
CA MET A 1 4.47 -23.12 0.41
C MET A 1 5.45 -23.61 -0.64
N LYS A 2 5.59 -24.90 -0.95
CA LYS A 2 6.50 -25.33 -2.03
C LYS A 2 6.20 -24.75 -3.41
N LEU A 3 4.92 -24.50 -3.71
CA LEU A 3 4.54 -23.74 -4.90
C LEU A 3 5.05 -22.28 -4.87
N TYR A 4 5.07 -21.64 -3.71
CA TYR A 4 5.63 -20.29 -3.55
C TYR A 4 7.13 -20.30 -3.82
N ASP A 5 7.88 -21.23 -3.21
CA ASP A 5 9.32 -21.40 -3.48
C ASP A 5 9.62 -21.55 -4.97
N TRP A 6 8.79 -22.32 -5.68
CA TRP A 6 8.92 -22.56 -7.11
C TRP A 6 8.66 -21.30 -7.95
N ILE A 7 7.59 -20.55 -7.65
CA ILE A 7 7.24 -19.30 -8.34
C ILE A 7 8.33 -18.23 -8.11
N SER A 8 8.91 -18.16 -6.91
CA SER A 8 9.98 -17.21 -6.59
C SER A 8 11.25 -17.44 -7.42
N GLY A 9 11.48 -18.64 -7.94
CA GLY A 9 12.57 -18.95 -8.86
C GLY A 9 13.94 -18.50 -8.32
N LYS A 10 14.65 -17.67 -9.11
CA LYS A 10 15.98 -17.14 -8.73
C LYS A 10 15.94 -16.10 -7.61
N SER A 11 14.77 -15.56 -7.29
CA SER A 11 14.57 -14.57 -6.21
C SER A 11 14.20 -15.21 -4.87
N LEU A 12 14.25 -16.55 -4.77
CA LEU A 12 14.02 -17.25 -3.52
C LEU A 12 15.12 -16.90 -2.50
N LEU A 13 14.72 -16.28 -1.39
CA LEU A 13 15.64 -15.94 -0.30
C LEU A 13 16.09 -17.19 0.47
N PHE A 14 15.13 -17.92 1.02
CA PHE A 14 15.35 -19.18 1.73
C PHE A 14 14.22 -20.17 1.43
N PRO A 15 14.52 -21.47 1.28
CA PRO A 15 13.49 -22.47 1.00
C PRO A 15 12.53 -22.61 2.19
N SER A 16 11.24 -22.74 1.89
CA SER A 16 10.26 -23.05 2.92
C SER A 16 10.55 -24.40 3.56
N ARG A 17 10.30 -24.53 4.87
CA ARG A 17 10.54 -25.79 5.60
C ARG A 17 9.53 -26.00 6.71
N TYR A 18 9.33 -27.26 7.04
CA TYR A 18 8.63 -27.64 8.26
C TYR A 18 9.52 -27.34 9.47
N VAL A 19 8.90 -26.91 10.56
CA VAL A 19 9.51 -26.57 11.84
C VAL A 19 8.81 -27.40 12.91
N SER A 20 9.57 -28.13 13.73
CA SER A 20 9.00 -28.96 14.80
C SER A 20 8.31 -28.09 15.85
N ARG A 21 7.41 -28.67 16.64
CA ARG A 21 6.75 -28.00 17.76
C ARG A 21 7.74 -27.30 18.71
N GLU A 22 8.82 -27.98 19.08
CA GLU A 22 9.85 -27.47 19.99
C GLU A 22 10.61 -26.30 19.37
N GLU A 23 10.91 -26.37 18.07
CA GLU A 23 11.56 -25.27 17.37
C GLU A 23 10.61 -24.08 17.21
N SER A 24 9.32 -24.30 16.93
CA SER A 24 8.31 -23.24 16.83
C SER A 24 8.19 -22.45 18.13
N ILE A 25 8.09 -23.13 19.27
CA ILE A 25 8.01 -22.48 20.59
C ILE A 25 9.32 -21.75 20.92
N ARG A 26 10.47 -22.31 20.54
CA ARG A 26 11.76 -21.64 20.74
C ARG A 26 11.86 -20.33 19.95
N ARG A 27 11.37 -20.34 18.71
CA ARG A 27 11.37 -19.19 17.79
C ARG A 27 10.37 -18.11 18.20
N ILE A 28 9.15 -18.51 18.58
CA ILE A 28 8.11 -17.60 19.06
C ILE A 28 7.62 -18.12 20.42
N PRO A 29 8.28 -17.76 21.54
CA PRO A 29 7.90 -18.19 22.89
C PRO A 29 6.48 -17.81 23.30
N ALA A 30 5.87 -16.81 22.65
CA ALA A 30 4.48 -16.44 22.90
C ALA A 30 3.46 -17.48 22.42
N LEU A 31 3.86 -18.43 21.55
CA LEU A 31 2.93 -19.40 20.98
C LEU A 31 2.29 -20.31 22.02
N LYS A 32 0.99 -20.55 21.85
CA LYS A 32 0.20 -21.50 22.62
C LYS A 32 0.71 -22.94 22.36
N PRO A 33 1.23 -23.66 23.37
CA PRO A 33 1.76 -25.00 23.18
C PRO A 33 0.69 -26.08 22.97
N GLU A 34 -0.54 -25.86 23.46
CA GLU A 34 -1.63 -26.82 23.38
C GLU A 34 -2.17 -26.90 21.94
N GLY A 35 -2.21 -28.11 21.38
CA GLY A 35 -2.68 -28.34 20.01
C GLY A 35 -1.68 -27.97 18.90
N LEU A 36 -0.53 -27.37 19.23
CA LEU A 36 0.53 -27.09 18.27
C LEU A 36 1.27 -28.38 17.90
N VAL A 37 1.21 -28.77 16.64
CA VAL A 37 1.94 -29.94 16.08
C VAL A 37 3.29 -29.52 15.46
N GLY A 38 3.40 -28.27 15.00
CA GLY A 38 4.57 -27.71 14.33
C GLY A 38 4.17 -26.51 13.48
N SER A 39 5.08 -26.00 12.66
CA SER A 39 4.84 -24.84 11.81
C SER A 39 5.49 -24.98 10.44
N VAL A 40 5.13 -24.10 9.51
CA VAL A 40 5.81 -23.95 8.22
C VAL A 40 6.48 -22.59 8.21
N ALA A 41 7.81 -22.58 8.09
CA ALA A 41 8.59 -21.36 7.93
C ALA A 41 8.84 -21.11 6.44
N TYR A 42 8.78 -19.84 6.05
CA TYR A 42 9.18 -19.34 4.73
C TYR A 42 9.77 -17.93 4.90
N ALA A 43 10.50 -17.46 3.90
CA ALA A 43 11.11 -16.13 3.93
C ALA A 43 10.28 -15.12 3.15
N ASP A 44 10.23 -13.89 3.66
CA ASP A 44 9.61 -12.73 3.02
C ASP A 44 10.44 -11.47 3.31
N GLY A 45 10.15 -10.37 2.61
CA GLY A 45 10.82 -9.09 2.79
C GLY A 45 10.11 -8.18 3.79
N GLN A 46 10.88 -7.51 4.64
CA GLN A 46 10.41 -6.41 5.48
C GLN A 46 11.22 -5.15 5.12
N PHE A 47 10.56 -4.01 5.08
CA PHE A 47 11.19 -2.70 4.86
C PHE A 47 10.41 -1.62 5.60
N ASP A 48 11.04 -0.47 5.79
CA ASP A 48 10.41 0.75 6.29
C ASP A 48 9.87 1.55 5.10
N ASP A 49 8.55 1.57 4.94
CA ASP A 49 7.88 2.15 3.78
C ASP A 49 8.10 3.67 3.69
N ALA A 50 7.91 4.39 4.79
CA ALA A 50 8.13 5.82 4.86
C ALA A 50 9.58 6.19 4.57
N ARG A 51 10.56 5.49 5.13
CA ARG A 51 11.98 5.77 4.84
C ARG A 51 12.36 5.41 3.41
N TYR A 52 11.77 4.36 2.85
CA TYR A 52 12.02 4.00 1.46
C TYR A 52 11.44 5.03 0.50
N ASP A 53 10.25 5.58 0.78
CA ASP A 53 9.69 6.70 0.01
C ASP A 53 10.60 7.93 0.01
N ILE A 54 11.12 8.31 1.18
CA ILE A 54 12.08 9.42 1.30
C ILE A 54 13.35 9.14 0.49
N ALA A 55 13.86 7.91 0.48
CA ALA A 55 15.04 7.55 -0.32
C ALA A 55 14.77 7.67 -1.83
N LEU A 56 13.56 7.35 -2.29
CA LEU A 56 13.15 7.54 -3.69
C LEU A 56 13.10 9.03 -4.06
N ILE A 57 12.57 9.88 -3.17
CA ILE A 57 12.56 11.34 -3.36
C ILE A 57 13.99 11.90 -3.37
N GLN A 58 14.88 11.42 -2.51
CA GLN A 58 16.29 11.82 -2.51
C GLN A 58 16.96 11.47 -3.85
N THR A 59 16.73 10.26 -4.35
CA THR A 59 17.24 9.83 -5.67
C THR A 59 16.71 10.73 -6.79
N LEU A 60 15.42 11.09 -6.75
CA LEU A 60 14.84 12.04 -7.70
C LEU A 60 15.60 13.39 -7.68
N THR A 61 15.89 13.92 -6.51
CA THR A 61 16.62 15.19 -6.37
C THR A 61 18.09 15.11 -6.82
N GLU A 62 18.76 13.98 -6.56
CA GLU A 62 20.13 13.73 -7.03
C GLU A 62 20.21 13.63 -8.55
N CYS A 63 19.14 13.12 -9.18
CA CYS A 63 18.97 13.10 -10.63
C CYS A 63 18.53 14.45 -11.22
N GLY A 64 18.45 15.52 -10.42
CA GLY A 64 18.07 16.87 -10.87
C GLY A 64 16.56 17.14 -10.93
N GLY A 65 15.74 16.25 -10.37
CA GLY A 65 14.31 16.48 -10.20
C GLY A 65 14.02 17.42 -9.02
N GLU A 66 12.86 18.08 -9.06
CA GLU A 66 12.37 18.93 -7.98
C GLU A 66 11.21 18.26 -7.24
N ALA A 67 11.25 18.27 -5.91
CA ALA A 67 10.20 17.74 -5.06
C ALA A 67 9.70 18.80 -4.08
N LEU A 68 8.37 18.96 -4.00
CA LEU A 68 7.71 19.92 -3.13
C LEU A 68 6.63 19.21 -2.31
N ASN A 69 6.76 19.21 -0.99
CA ASN A 69 5.69 18.80 -0.08
C ASN A 69 4.81 19.99 0.29
N TYR A 70 3.68 19.73 0.96
CA TYR A 70 2.69 20.77 1.31
C TYR A 70 2.20 21.59 0.09
N ALA A 71 2.29 21.05 -1.12
CA ALA A 71 1.92 21.68 -2.38
C ALA A 71 0.70 20.98 -2.98
N ARG A 72 -0.50 21.47 -2.65
CA ARG A 72 -1.75 20.83 -3.09
C ARG A 72 -2.17 21.33 -4.47
N ILE A 73 -2.41 20.43 -5.41
CA ILE A 73 -3.08 20.78 -6.67
C ILE A 73 -4.54 21.14 -6.38
N VAL A 74 -4.97 22.31 -6.82
CA VAL A 74 -6.35 22.84 -6.63
C VAL A 74 -7.07 23.13 -7.95
N GLY A 75 -6.39 22.95 -9.09
CA GLY A 75 -7.00 23.07 -10.41
C GLY A 75 -6.00 22.86 -11.53
N PHE A 76 -6.50 22.87 -12.76
CA PHE A 76 -5.68 22.85 -13.96
C PHE A 76 -6.11 23.94 -14.95
N GLU A 77 -5.16 24.43 -15.72
CA GLU A 77 -5.40 25.25 -16.91
C GLU A 77 -5.30 24.37 -18.15
N LYS A 78 -6.24 24.58 -19.08
CA LYS A 78 -6.31 23.83 -20.34
C LYS A 78 -5.98 24.74 -21.53
N ALA A 79 -5.29 24.16 -22.52
CA ALA A 79 -5.12 24.76 -23.82
C ALA A 79 -6.45 24.76 -24.60
N SER A 80 -6.48 25.43 -25.76
CA SER A 80 -7.66 25.50 -26.63
C SER A 80 -8.10 24.14 -27.18
N ASP A 81 -7.19 23.17 -27.24
CA ASP A 81 -7.48 21.79 -27.67
C ASP A 81 -7.93 20.87 -26.50
N GLY A 82 -8.10 21.43 -25.30
CA GLY A 82 -8.55 20.71 -24.10
C GLY A 82 -7.43 20.08 -23.26
N ARG A 83 -6.19 20.02 -23.78
CA ARG A 83 -5.06 19.42 -23.04
C ARG A 83 -4.62 20.28 -21.87
N LEU A 84 -4.20 19.63 -20.78
CA LEU A 84 -3.63 20.32 -19.61
C LEU A 84 -2.33 21.00 -20.00
N MET A 85 -2.18 22.28 -19.64
CA MET A 85 -0.94 23.04 -19.85
C MET A 85 -0.30 23.53 -18.55
N ALA A 86 -1.11 23.70 -17.50
CA ALA A 86 -0.61 24.11 -16.18
C ALA A 86 -1.45 23.51 -15.06
N ALA A 87 -0.82 23.31 -13.89
CA ALA A 87 -1.49 23.02 -12.63
C ALA A 87 -1.50 24.26 -11.74
N GLN A 88 -2.64 24.54 -11.12
CA GLN A 88 -2.78 25.50 -10.03
C GLN A 88 -2.47 24.79 -8.73
N VAL A 89 -1.46 25.25 -8.01
CA VAL A 89 -0.96 24.66 -6.78
C VAL A 89 -1.11 25.65 -5.65
N GLN A 90 -1.61 25.20 -4.50
CA GLN A 90 -1.70 25.97 -3.27
C GLN A 90 -0.71 25.43 -2.25
N ASP A 91 0.20 26.30 -1.82
CA ASP A 91 1.05 26.07 -0.66
C ASP A 91 0.16 25.96 0.60
N GLN A 92 0.22 24.83 1.29
CA GLN A 92 -0.58 24.56 2.49
C GLN A 92 -0.04 25.24 3.75
N ILE A 93 1.18 25.79 3.70
CA ILE A 93 1.81 26.55 4.80
C ILE A 93 1.51 28.04 4.67
N SER A 94 1.81 28.65 3.51
CA SER A 94 1.61 30.09 3.30
C SER A 94 0.26 30.47 2.68
N HIS A 95 -0.50 29.49 2.20
CA HIS A 95 -1.75 29.64 1.44
C HIS A 95 -1.61 30.39 0.10
N ARG A 96 -0.38 30.69 -0.33
CA ARG A 96 -0.10 31.29 -1.64
C ARG A 96 -0.39 30.29 -2.76
N ARG A 97 -0.78 30.83 -3.92
CA ARG A 97 -1.00 30.05 -5.14
C ARG A 97 0.17 30.24 -6.10
N LEU A 98 0.52 29.16 -6.78
CA LEU A 98 1.55 29.13 -7.81
C LEU A 98 1.06 28.30 -9.00
N THR A 99 1.55 28.65 -10.19
CA THR A 99 1.17 27.97 -11.43
C THR A 99 2.38 27.20 -11.95
N VAL A 100 2.24 25.88 -12.10
CA VAL A 100 3.28 25.00 -12.63
C VAL A 100 2.92 24.62 -14.06
N ARG A 101 3.76 24.98 -15.03
CA ARG A 101 3.60 24.58 -16.44
C ARG A 101 4.39 23.31 -16.72
N ALA A 102 3.79 22.38 -17.43
CA ALA A 102 4.42 21.12 -17.80
C ALA A 102 3.90 20.64 -19.17
N ARG A 103 4.68 19.77 -19.83
CA ARG A 103 4.28 19.14 -21.09
C ARG A 103 3.41 17.90 -20.89
N ALA A 104 3.47 17.30 -19.71
CA ALA A 104 2.71 16.12 -19.32
C ALA A 104 2.44 16.18 -17.81
N PHE A 105 1.30 15.62 -17.39
CA PHE A 105 0.90 15.54 -15.99
C PHE A 105 0.64 14.08 -15.62
N VAL A 106 1.27 13.62 -14.54
CA VAL A 106 1.05 12.28 -13.98
C VAL A 106 0.33 12.42 -12.64
N ASN A 107 -0.82 11.77 -12.52
CA ASN A 107 -1.59 11.64 -11.30
C ASN A 107 -1.26 10.30 -10.62
N ALA A 108 -0.40 10.36 -9.61
CA ALA A 108 -0.04 9.23 -8.75
C ALA A 108 -0.51 9.46 -7.30
N THR A 109 -1.73 9.97 -7.13
CA THR A 109 -2.24 10.41 -5.81
C THR A 109 -2.95 9.31 -5.01
N GLY A 110 -2.68 8.04 -5.34
CA GLY A 110 -3.17 6.88 -4.59
C GLY A 110 -4.70 6.88 -4.44
N PRO A 111 -5.25 6.79 -3.22
CA PRO A 111 -6.70 6.84 -2.99
C PRO A 111 -7.38 8.10 -3.55
N PHE A 112 -6.64 9.20 -3.70
CA PHE A 112 -7.14 10.47 -4.20
C PHE A 112 -7.11 10.59 -5.74
N SER A 113 -6.66 9.57 -6.46
CA SER A 113 -6.52 9.63 -7.92
C SER A 113 -7.83 10.01 -8.62
N ASP A 114 -8.98 9.54 -8.15
CA ASP A 114 -10.27 9.93 -8.72
C ASP A 114 -10.61 11.41 -8.50
N SER A 115 -10.20 12.01 -7.38
CA SER A 115 -10.41 13.44 -7.13
C SER A 115 -9.61 14.30 -8.12
N ILE A 116 -8.36 13.91 -8.41
CA ILE A 116 -7.52 14.61 -9.39
C ILE A 116 -8.02 14.37 -10.83
N ARG A 117 -8.47 13.14 -11.13
CA ARG A 117 -9.13 12.81 -12.41
C ARG A 117 -10.35 13.70 -12.66
N GLN A 118 -11.25 13.81 -11.68
CA GLN A 118 -12.44 14.67 -11.79
C GLN A 118 -12.09 16.17 -11.85
N LEU A 119 -11.02 16.59 -11.17
CA LEU A 119 -10.52 17.97 -11.25
C LEU A 119 -10.02 18.31 -12.66
N ALA A 120 -9.37 17.37 -13.34
CA ALA A 120 -8.95 17.54 -14.73
C ALA A 120 -10.12 17.38 -15.71
N SER A 121 -11.02 16.42 -15.48
CA SER A 121 -12.14 16.06 -16.36
C SER A 121 -13.43 15.91 -15.54
N PRO A 122 -14.18 17.00 -15.32
CA PRO A 122 -15.42 16.94 -14.56
C PRO A 122 -16.43 15.95 -15.16
N GLY A 123 -17.05 15.14 -14.31
CA GLY A 123 -18.12 14.20 -14.69
C GLY A 123 -17.65 12.80 -15.12
N ILE A 124 -16.35 12.51 -15.12
CA ILE A 124 -15.88 11.15 -15.42
C ILE A 124 -16.15 10.19 -14.28
N GLU A 125 -16.36 8.91 -14.62
CA GLU A 125 -16.65 7.86 -13.66
C GLU A 125 -15.47 7.62 -12.70
N GLN A 126 -15.80 7.38 -11.43
CA GLN A 126 -14.85 6.92 -10.42
C GLN A 126 -14.38 5.50 -10.76
N ARG A 127 -13.08 5.27 -10.63
CA ARG A 127 -12.43 3.99 -10.89
C ARG A 127 -12.04 3.28 -9.60
N LEU A 128 -11.83 4.01 -8.51
CA LEU A 128 -11.37 3.48 -7.24
C LEU A 128 -12.52 3.13 -6.29
N ARG A 129 -12.27 2.11 -5.49
CA ARG A 129 -13.10 1.66 -4.36
C ARG A 129 -12.19 1.49 -3.14
N PRO A 130 -11.92 2.56 -2.40
CA PRO A 130 -11.01 2.48 -1.28
C PRO A 130 -11.48 1.51 -0.20
N THR A 131 -10.54 0.81 0.42
CA THR A 131 -10.79 0.08 1.66
C THR A 131 -9.86 0.57 2.75
N LYS A 132 -10.35 0.62 3.98
CA LYS A 132 -9.54 0.94 5.16
C LYS A 132 -8.94 -0.34 5.71
N GLY A 133 -7.65 -0.27 6.05
CA GLY A 133 -6.98 -1.29 6.84
C GLY A 133 -6.28 -0.67 8.02
N VAL A 134 -6.34 -1.35 9.16
CA VAL A 134 -5.69 -0.88 10.39
C VAL A 134 -4.65 -1.85 10.90
N HIS A 135 -3.68 -1.30 11.63
CA HIS A 135 -2.70 -2.05 12.40
C HIS A 135 -2.63 -1.51 13.82
N ILE A 136 -2.31 -2.40 14.77
CA ILE A 136 -2.03 -2.05 16.16
C ILE A 136 -0.59 -2.43 16.50
N LEU A 137 0.02 -1.66 17.41
CA LEU A 137 1.31 -1.97 18.00
C LEU A 137 1.11 -2.48 19.42
N LEU A 138 1.74 -3.61 19.71
CA LEU A 138 1.75 -4.28 21.00
C LEU A 138 3.18 -4.43 21.51
N PRO A 139 3.37 -4.77 22.80
CA PRO A 139 4.66 -5.21 23.32
C PRO A 139 5.19 -6.43 22.54
N VAL A 140 6.51 -6.49 22.34
CA VAL A 140 7.16 -7.53 21.52
C VAL A 140 7.49 -8.81 22.30
N GLU A 141 7.14 -8.88 23.59
CA GLU A 141 7.50 -10.01 24.43
C GLU A 141 7.01 -11.35 23.84
N GLY A 142 7.94 -12.30 23.72
CA GLY A 142 7.68 -13.62 23.13
C GLY A 142 7.68 -13.67 21.59
N PHE A 143 8.00 -12.56 20.92
CA PHE A 143 8.33 -12.47 19.49
C PHE A 143 9.77 -11.98 19.25
N CYS A 144 10.64 -12.07 20.27
CA CYS A 144 11.95 -11.43 20.31
C CYS A 144 13.02 -12.01 19.36
N ASN A 145 12.77 -13.14 18.69
CA ASN A 145 13.74 -13.75 17.77
C ASN A 145 13.60 -13.26 16.32
N GLY A 146 12.73 -12.28 16.05
CA GLY A 146 12.55 -11.67 14.73
C GLY A 146 11.65 -12.45 13.76
N ASP A 147 11.18 -13.64 14.13
CA ASP A 147 10.23 -14.40 13.33
C ASP A 147 8.81 -13.79 13.41
N ALA A 148 8.17 -13.60 12.25
CA ALA A 148 6.78 -13.17 12.15
C ALA A 148 5.80 -14.36 12.21
N LEU A 149 4.61 -14.12 12.75
CA LEU A 149 3.51 -15.09 12.73
C LEU A 149 2.46 -14.71 11.68
N LEU A 150 2.14 -15.65 10.81
CA LEU A 150 1.02 -15.57 9.87
C LEU A 150 -0.17 -16.38 10.42
N ILE A 151 -1.29 -15.71 10.63
CA ILE A 151 -2.59 -16.31 10.96
C ILE A 151 -3.33 -16.56 9.65
N PRO A 152 -3.44 -17.81 9.19
CA PRO A 152 -3.80 -18.11 7.81
C PRO A 152 -5.28 -17.94 7.51
N LYS A 153 -6.12 -17.87 8.55
CA LYS A 153 -7.57 -17.80 8.40
C LYS A 153 -8.21 -17.18 9.64
N THR A 154 -8.78 -16.00 9.47
CA THR A 154 -9.76 -15.38 10.39
C THR A 154 -11.16 -15.97 10.14
N ASP A 155 -12.15 -15.56 10.93
CA ASP A 155 -13.53 -16.09 10.81
C ASP A 155 -14.18 -15.73 9.46
N ASP A 156 -13.74 -14.63 8.85
CA ASP A 156 -14.17 -14.15 7.52
C ASP A 156 -13.22 -14.57 6.37
N GLY A 157 -12.21 -15.40 6.64
CA GLY A 157 -11.31 -15.94 5.62
C GLY A 157 -10.13 -15.04 5.22
N ARG A 158 -9.88 -13.96 5.96
CA ARG A 158 -8.71 -13.09 5.81
C ARG A 158 -7.46 -13.67 6.50
N VAL A 159 -6.31 -13.04 6.23
CA VAL A 159 -5.02 -13.35 6.84
C VAL A 159 -4.61 -12.18 7.74
N ILE A 160 -4.05 -12.49 8.91
CA ILE A 160 -3.45 -11.49 9.82
C ILE A 160 -1.98 -11.86 10.01
N PHE A 161 -1.13 -10.85 10.12
CA PHE A 161 0.26 -10.96 10.48
C PHE A 161 0.49 -10.35 11.86
N ALA A 162 1.40 -10.95 12.62
CA ALA A 162 2.02 -10.38 13.80
C ALA A 162 3.54 -10.36 13.57
N ILE A 163 4.09 -9.16 13.37
CA ILE A 163 5.43 -8.94 12.83
C ILE A 163 6.24 -8.12 13.85
N PRO A 164 7.42 -8.60 14.30
CA PRO A 164 8.37 -7.76 15.01
C PRO A 164 8.79 -6.56 14.16
N TRP A 165 8.57 -5.34 14.66
CA TRP A 165 8.87 -4.10 13.95
C TRP A 165 9.19 -2.98 14.94
N LEU A 166 10.38 -2.39 14.83
CA LEU A 166 10.87 -1.29 15.68
C LEU A 166 10.61 -1.51 17.19
N ASP A 167 11.09 -2.65 17.72
CA ASP A 167 10.94 -3.08 19.12
C ASP A 167 9.48 -3.21 19.60
N ARG A 168 8.54 -3.36 18.67
CA ARG A 168 7.12 -3.62 18.91
C ARG A 168 6.64 -4.80 18.08
N LEU A 169 5.45 -5.28 18.40
CA LEU A 169 4.73 -6.26 17.59
C LEU A 169 3.66 -5.53 16.78
N LEU A 170 3.85 -5.44 15.47
CA LEU A 170 2.88 -4.91 14.52
C LEU A 170 1.88 -5.99 14.16
N VAL A 171 0.59 -5.76 14.44
CA VAL A 171 -0.47 -6.72 14.17
C VAL A 171 -1.49 -6.11 13.22
N GLY A 172 -1.79 -6.81 12.13
CA GLY A 172 -2.76 -6.36 11.14
C GLY A 172 -2.97 -7.36 9.99
N THR A 173 -3.90 -7.15 9.10
CA THR A 173 -4.72 -5.94 8.95
C THR A 173 -6.21 -6.29 8.83
N THR A 174 -7.06 -5.30 9.07
CA THR A 174 -8.46 -5.29 8.61
C THR A 174 -8.57 -4.87 7.15
N ASP A 175 -9.76 -5.00 6.57
CA ASP A 175 -10.09 -4.64 5.19
C ASP A 175 -11.58 -4.33 5.07
N ASP A 176 -11.95 -3.09 5.39
CA ASP A 176 -13.35 -2.64 5.47
C ASP A 176 -13.60 -1.55 4.41
N GLU A 177 -14.80 -1.50 3.81
CA GLU A 177 -15.13 -0.48 2.82
C GLU A 177 -14.99 0.93 3.42
N ALA A 178 -14.44 1.86 2.63
CA ALA A 178 -14.19 3.22 3.10
C ALA A 178 -14.28 4.25 1.96
N THR A 179 -14.48 5.49 2.37
CA THR A 179 -14.49 6.70 1.56
C THR A 179 -13.31 7.59 1.93
N LEU A 180 -13.04 8.61 1.11
CA LEU A 180 -11.99 9.58 1.40
C LEU A 180 -12.33 10.51 2.59
N GLN A 181 -13.58 10.47 3.05
CA GLN A 181 -14.07 11.26 4.18
C GLN A 181 -13.97 10.51 5.51
N ASP A 182 -13.73 9.20 5.49
CA ASP A 182 -13.62 8.41 6.70
C ASP A 182 -12.38 8.78 7.51
N GLU A 183 -12.52 8.77 8.84
CA GLU A 183 -11.39 9.02 9.73
C GLU A 183 -10.38 7.87 9.67
N MET A 184 -9.11 8.23 9.44
CA MET A 184 -8.00 7.29 9.40
C MET A 184 -7.44 7.02 10.79
N VAL A 185 -8.31 6.49 11.65
CA VAL A 185 -7.97 6.05 13.01
C VAL A 185 -8.37 4.59 13.22
N VAL A 186 -7.70 3.96 14.18
CA VAL A 186 -8.03 2.61 14.62
C VAL A 186 -9.24 2.68 15.54
N LYS A 187 -10.35 2.04 15.16
CA LYS A 187 -11.54 1.91 15.99
C LYS A 187 -11.36 0.75 16.98
N ARG A 188 -12.08 0.82 18.09
CA ARG A 188 -12.01 -0.19 19.16
C ARG A 188 -12.34 -1.58 18.65
N GLU A 189 -13.37 -1.69 17.83
CA GLU A 189 -13.87 -2.95 17.29
C GLU A 189 -12.85 -3.61 16.35
N GLU A 190 -12.08 -2.80 15.62
CA GLU A 190 -11.01 -3.27 14.74
C GLU A 190 -9.82 -3.80 15.55
N ALA A 191 -9.45 -3.10 16.64
CA ALA A 191 -8.42 -3.57 17.56
C ALA A 191 -8.83 -4.88 18.26
N GLU A 192 -10.08 -4.96 18.73
CA GLU A 192 -10.64 -6.17 19.34
C GLU A 192 -10.73 -7.33 18.35
N TYR A 193 -11.03 -7.07 17.08
CA TYR A 193 -10.97 -8.05 16.00
C TYR A 193 -9.55 -8.64 15.85
N LEU A 194 -8.53 -7.79 15.75
CA LEU A 194 -7.14 -8.24 15.61
C LEU A 194 -6.68 -9.04 16.83
N LEU A 195 -6.94 -8.56 18.04
CA LEU A 195 -6.58 -9.25 19.28
C LEU A 195 -7.29 -10.59 19.43
N ARG A 196 -8.58 -10.67 19.12
CA ARG A 196 -9.35 -11.93 19.16
C ARG A 196 -8.74 -13.01 18.29
N HIS A 197 -8.29 -12.66 17.09
CA HIS A 197 -7.67 -13.62 16.18
C HIS A 197 -6.25 -13.97 16.61
N LEU A 198 -5.46 -13.00 17.05
CA LEU A 198 -4.11 -13.24 17.57
C LEU A 198 -4.12 -14.14 18.81
N ASN A 199 -4.99 -13.86 19.78
CA ASN A 199 -5.05 -14.56 21.07
C ASN A 199 -5.39 -16.05 20.96
N ARG A 200 -5.90 -16.52 19.81
CA ARG A 200 -6.08 -17.96 19.55
C ARG A 200 -4.75 -18.71 19.49
N TYR A 201 -3.67 -18.01 19.15
CA TYR A 201 -2.33 -18.56 18.96
C TYR A 201 -1.38 -18.24 20.11
N LEU A 202 -1.79 -17.41 21.08
CA LEU A 202 -0.93 -16.99 22.19
C LEU A 202 -1.19 -17.81 23.46
N ALA A 203 -0.12 -18.17 24.17
CA ALA A 203 -0.21 -18.81 25.48
C ALA A 203 -0.78 -17.85 26.55
N LYS A 204 -0.44 -16.56 26.44
CA LYS A 204 -0.96 -15.48 27.28
C LYS A 204 -1.75 -14.50 26.41
N PRO A 205 -3.08 -14.43 26.54
CA PRO A 205 -3.88 -13.48 25.78
C PRO A 205 -3.51 -12.03 26.10
N LEU A 206 -3.48 -11.20 25.06
CA LEU A 206 -3.28 -9.76 25.15
C LEU A 206 -4.61 -9.02 25.22
N THR A 207 -4.64 -7.89 25.92
CA THR A 207 -5.82 -7.03 26.02
C THR A 207 -5.62 -5.70 25.29
N THR A 208 -6.71 -4.96 25.08
CA THR A 208 -6.69 -3.63 24.46
C THR A 208 -5.85 -2.63 25.25
N ASP A 209 -5.73 -2.81 26.57
CA ASP A 209 -4.97 -1.90 27.44
C ASP A 209 -3.45 -1.99 27.21
N GLN A 210 -3.00 -3.04 26.52
CA GLN A 210 -1.59 -3.23 26.15
C GLN A 210 -1.25 -2.60 24.79
N ILE A 211 -2.24 -2.10 24.04
CA ILE A 211 -1.99 -1.44 22.76
C ILE A 211 -1.27 -0.12 23.00
N VAL A 212 -0.07 0.03 22.43
CA VAL A 212 0.75 1.23 22.62
C VAL A 212 0.48 2.31 21.56
N SER A 213 0.04 1.89 20.37
CA SER A 213 -0.25 2.76 19.24
C SER A 213 -1.00 1.98 18.16
N GLY A 214 -1.47 2.67 17.13
CA GLY A 214 -2.05 2.06 15.94
C GLY A 214 -2.16 3.08 14.82
N PHE A 215 -2.30 2.59 13.59
CA PHE A 215 -2.50 3.43 12.42
C PHE A 215 -3.50 2.79 11.45
N ALA A 216 -4.11 3.62 10.63
CA ALA A 216 -5.02 3.22 9.56
C ALA A 216 -4.56 3.81 8.23
N GLY A 217 -4.88 3.13 7.15
CA GLY A 217 -4.60 3.61 5.79
C GLY A 217 -5.65 3.15 4.80
N LEU A 218 -5.74 3.87 3.68
CA LEU A 218 -6.62 3.56 2.56
C LEU A 218 -5.87 2.80 1.47
N ARG A 219 -6.50 1.75 0.94
CA ARG A 219 -6.03 0.99 -0.21
C ARG A 219 -6.73 1.49 -1.48
N PRO A 220 -6.01 1.94 -2.52
CA PRO A 220 -6.62 2.44 -3.75
C PRO A 220 -7.06 1.31 -4.68
N LEU A 221 -8.05 0.48 -4.30
CA LEU A 221 -8.42 -0.69 -5.11
C LEU A 221 -9.14 -0.29 -6.40
N VAL A 222 -8.75 -0.89 -7.53
CA VAL A 222 -9.36 -0.60 -8.84
C VAL A 222 -10.61 -1.45 -9.03
N SER A 223 -11.71 -0.77 -9.35
CA SER A 223 -12.91 -1.41 -9.88
C SER A 223 -12.75 -1.64 -11.38
N SER A 224 -13.04 -2.86 -11.84
CA SER A 224 -13.16 -3.13 -13.27
C SER A 224 -14.34 -2.34 -13.83
N ALA A 225 -14.10 -1.52 -14.86
CA ALA A 225 -15.13 -0.74 -15.52
C ALA A 225 -16.32 -1.64 -15.92
N GLY A 226 -17.53 -1.28 -15.49
CA GLY A 226 -18.77 -2.01 -15.81
C GLY A 226 -19.13 -3.20 -14.93
N ALA A 227 -18.33 -3.58 -13.93
CA ALA A 227 -18.69 -4.69 -13.03
C ALA A 227 -19.50 -4.19 -11.81
N ARG A 228 -20.83 -4.34 -11.86
CA ARG A 228 -21.72 -4.20 -10.67
C ARG A 228 -21.53 -5.29 -9.61
N ASN A 229 -20.64 -6.26 -9.85
CA ASN A 229 -20.34 -7.34 -8.91
C ASN A 229 -19.02 -7.04 -8.17
N THR A 230 -19.14 -6.70 -6.88
CA THR A 230 -18.09 -6.40 -5.89
C THR A 230 -17.05 -7.52 -5.64
N LYS A 231 -17.12 -8.65 -6.35
CA LYS A 231 -16.38 -9.88 -5.96
C LYS A 231 -14.99 -10.05 -6.55
N LYS A 232 -14.54 -9.22 -7.51
CA LYS A 232 -13.15 -9.27 -8.01
C LYS A 232 -12.63 -7.87 -8.31
N LEU A 233 -12.31 -7.13 -7.26
CA LEU A 233 -11.41 -5.97 -7.38
C LEU A 233 -10.07 -6.46 -7.93
N ILE A 234 -9.55 -5.79 -8.95
CA ILE A 234 -8.24 -6.10 -9.54
C ILE A 234 -7.20 -5.52 -8.58
N ARG A 235 -6.28 -6.37 -8.10
CA ARG A 235 -5.19 -5.97 -7.19
C ARG A 235 -3.92 -5.53 -7.92
N ASP A 236 -3.97 -5.46 -9.25
CA ASP A 236 -2.91 -4.93 -10.08
C ASP A 236 -3.08 -3.41 -10.28
N HIS A 237 -2.07 -2.77 -10.84
CA HIS A 237 -2.16 -1.37 -11.25
C HIS A 237 -2.67 -1.22 -12.67
N GLU A 238 -3.19 -0.04 -12.97
CA GLU A 238 -3.56 0.39 -14.30
C GLU A 238 -2.98 1.80 -14.54
N VAL A 239 -2.41 2.02 -15.73
CA VAL A 239 -1.99 3.34 -16.20
C VAL A 239 -2.99 3.82 -17.25
N GLU A 240 -3.81 4.79 -16.88
CA GLU A 240 -4.87 5.33 -17.73
C GLU A 240 -4.43 6.67 -18.33
N LEU A 241 -4.56 6.84 -19.64
CA LEU A 241 -4.42 8.13 -20.33
C LEU A 241 -5.80 8.69 -20.66
N ASP A 242 -6.15 9.84 -20.07
CA ASP A 242 -7.29 10.63 -20.53
C ASP A 242 -6.93 11.33 -21.85
N LYS A 243 -7.54 10.89 -22.95
CA LYS A 243 -7.26 11.45 -24.29
C LYS A 243 -7.73 12.89 -24.46
N GLY A 244 -8.73 13.33 -23.69
CA GLY A 244 -9.25 14.70 -23.77
C GLY A 244 -8.33 15.70 -23.10
N THR A 245 -7.78 15.34 -21.94
CA THR A 245 -6.92 16.25 -21.16
C THR A 245 -5.43 15.96 -21.26
N GLY A 246 -5.05 14.74 -21.63
CA GLY A 246 -3.67 14.27 -21.57
C GLY A 246 -3.19 13.89 -20.17
N LEU A 247 -4.08 13.84 -19.17
CA LEU A 247 -3.72 13.39 -17.82
C LEU A 247 -3.42 11.88 -17.83
N ILE A 248 -2.25 11.49 -17.32
CA ILE A 248 -1.88 10.09 -17.12
C ILE A 248 -2.11 9.75 -15.65
N SER A 249 -2.97 8.79 -15.34
CA SER A 249 -3.30 8.40 -13.97
C SER A 249 -2.82 6.99 -13.66
N VAL A 250 -2.12 6.84 -12.54
CA VAL A 250 -1.77 5.53 -11.96
C VAL A 250 -2.84 5.14 -10.95
N LEU A 251 -3.52 4.03 -11.21
CA LEU A 251 -4.64 3.53 -10.42
C LEU A 251 -4.25 2.18 -9.81
N GLY A 252 -4.49 2.01 -8.52
CA GLY A 252 -4.17 0.76 -7.83
C GLY A 252 -2.68 0.48 -7.65
N GLY A 253 -2.36 -0.81 -7.67
CA GLY A 253 -1.03 -1.32 -7.40
C GLY A 253 -0.71 -1.52 -5.92
N LYS A 254 0.53 -1.93 -5.66
CA LYS A 254 1.07 -2.23 -4.34
C LYS A 254 2.46 -1.63 -4.22
N TRP A 255 2.89 -1.42 -2.98
CA TRP A 255 4.26 -0.99 -2.72
C TRP A 255 5.28 -1.95 -3.36
N THR A 256 5.08 -3.26 -3.27
CA THR A 256 6.01 -4.25 -3.84
C THR A 256 6.15 -4.17 -5.36
N THR A 257 5.20 -3.55 -6.07
CA THR A 257 5.21 -3.41 -7.53
C THR A 257 5.48 -1.97 -7.99
N TYR A 258 5.82 -1.06 -7.08
CA TYR A 258 5.95 0.38 -7.37
C TYR A 258 6.90 0.68 -8.54
N ARG A 259 8.04 -0.03 -8.63
CA ARG A 259 9.03 0.18 -9.70
C ARG A 259 8.47 -0.16 -11.08
N ALA A 260 7.72 -1.26 -11.20
CA ALA A 260 7.04 -1.63 -12.44
C ALA A 260 5.93 -0.63 -12.79
N MET A 261 5.17 -0.17 -11.79
CA MET A 261 4.17 0.89 -11.96
C MET A 261 4.80 2.19 -12.49
N ALA A 262 5.94 2.59 -11.94
CA ALA A 262 6.66 3.78 -12.35
C ALA A 262 7.22 3.66 -13.78
N GLU A 263 7.72 2.48 -14.15
CA GLU A 263 8.14 2.17 -15.53
C GLU A 263 6.96 2.32 -16.50
N ASP A 264 5.81 1.71 -16.21
CA ASP A 264 4.63 1.80 -17.07
C ASP A 264 4.11 3.24 -17.20
N ALA A 265 4.09 3.99 -16.10
CA ALA A 265 3.70 5.40 -16.11
C ALA A 265 4.67 6.25 -16.95
N THR A 266 5.97 6.02 -16.81
CA THR A 266 7.01 6.73 -17.58
C THR A 266 6.94 6.37 -19.07
N ASN A 267 6.65 5.11 -19.40
CA ASN A 267 6.42 4.66 -20.78
C ASN A 267 5.21 5.36 -21.40
N ALA A 268 4.11 5.50 -20.65
CA ALA A 268 2.93 6.25 -21.10
C ALA A 268 3.24 7.74 -21.32
N VAL A 269 4.06 8.36 -20.45
CA VAL A 269 4.52 9.75 -20.65
C VAL A 269 5.34 9.89 -21.94
N GLN A 270 6.30 8.99 -22.19
CA GLN A 270 7.13 9.02 -23.40
C GLN A 270 6.26 8.92 -24.66
N GLN A 271 5.31 7.99 -24.69
CA GLN A 271 4.36 7.83 -25.80
C GLN A 271 3.47 9.05 -25.99
N TYR A 272 2.93 9.61 -24.90
CA TYR A 272 2.09 10.82 -24.95
C TYR A 272 2.84 12.02 -25.52
N LEU A 273 4.13 12.15 -25.21
CA LEU A 273 5.01 13.20 -25.77
C LEU A 273 5.48 12.91 -27.21
N GLY A 274 5.03 11.81 -27.83
CA GLY A 274 5.40 11.41 -29.19
C GLY A 274 6.79 10.79 -29.32
N GLY A 275 7.43 10.42 -28.22
CA GLY A 275 8.72 9.74 -28.20
C GLY A 275 8.59 8.22 -28.35
N SER A 276 9.69 7.56 -28.71
CA SER A 276 9.82 6.11 -28.55
C SER A 276 10.05 5.76 -27.08
N VAL A 277 9.53 4.61 -26.65
CA VAL A 277 9.77 4.11 -25.30
C VAL A 277 11.21 3.65 -25.19
N ALA A 278 12.02 4.38 -24.40
CA ALA A 278 13.36 3.96 -24.06
C ALA A 278 13.33 2.80 -23.05
N LYS A 279 14.37 1.97 -23.06
CA LYS A 279 14.52 0.89 -22.08
C LYS A 279 14.69 1.48 -20.68
N CYS A 280 13.90 0.99 -19.73
CA CYS A 280 14.03 1.35 -18.33
C CYS A 280 15.38 0.88 -17.75
N ILE A 281 16.01 1.73 -16.95
CA ILE A 281 17.35 1.50 -16.37
C ILE A 281 17.33 1.27 -14.85
N THR A 282 16.15 1.26 -14.23
CA THR A 282 15.95 1.01 -12.80
C THR A 282 15.50 -0.42 -12.54
#